data_AF-A0A831T9X1-F1
#
_entry.id   AF-A0A831T9X1-F1
#
_cell.length_a   1.000
_cell.length_b   1.000
_cell.length_c   1.000
_cell.angle_alpha   90.00
_cell.angle_beta   90.00
_cell.angle_gamma   90.00
#
_symmetry.space_group_name_H-M   'P 1'
#
loop_
_entity.id
_entity.type
_entity.pdbx_description
1 polymer ?
#
loop_
_entity_poly.entity_id
_entity_poly.type
_entity_poly.pdbx_seq_one_letter_code
_entity_poly.pdbx_strand_id
1 'polypeptide(L)'
;MARASSCQRITRPRRALPPLQLEWTGPGGVRPVPTRTIRGFHRADNRSVGELDPVLANYPGCQGQPFDFSDQMHRLCADIVSRCELLHHVRMERILIGVTQARSSRVHGLQARITPLRMPGGGVTRRKRGHLYQVQRCWLDGTELLYLMSFCLPRFQDQSFDEKFVTIFHELYHIAPSFDGDLRRHEGRCTIHTRSQKGYDRLMAELAREYLAGRPDPALFAFLRLSFAQLQRWHGSVRGYAIPAPKLVPLPTPLARGASIRDASPAW
;
A
#
# COMPACT_ATOMS: atom_id res chain seq x y z
N MET A 1 24.41 57.40 -25.03
CA MET A 1 23.91 56.84 -23.75
C MET A 1 22.91 55.73 -24.03
N ALA A 2 23.34 54.47 -24.00
CA ALA A 2 22.45 53.31 -24.16
C ALA A 2 22.44 52.52 -22.84
N ARG A 3 21.27 52.43 -22.18
CA ARG A 3 21.07 51.65 -20.96
C ARG A 3 20.96 50.17 -21.33
N ALA A 4 21.90 49.36 -20.86
CA ALA A 4 21.80 47.91 -20.90
C ALA A 4 20.79 47.45 -19.83
N SER A 5 19.61 47.02 -20.26
CA SER A 5 18.63 46.36 -19.38
C SER A 5 19.10 44.93 -19.09
N SER A 6 19.71 44.76 -17.91
CA SER A 6 20.02 43.47 -17.31
C SER A 6 18.72 42.70 -17.02
N CYS A 7 18.35 41.79 -17.91
CA CYS A 7 17.31 40.81 -17.68
C CYS A 7 17.85 39.74 -16.71
N GLN A 8 17.67 39.96 -15.40
CA GLN A 8 17.94 38.94 -14.38
C GLN A 8 16.94 37.79 -14.59
N ARG A 9 17.43 36.67 -15.12
CA ARG A 9 16.67 35.41 -15.11
C ARG A 9 16.43 35.03 -13.66
N ILE A 10 15.19 35.12 -13.22
CA ILE A 10 14.72 34.55 -11.96
C ILE A 10 14.96 33.04 -12.05
N THR A 11 16.07 32.58 -11.48
CA THR A 11 16.36 31.16 -11.29
C THR A 11 15.37 30.63 -10.27
N ARG A 12 14.29 30.00 -10.74
CA ARG A 12 13.38 29.24 -9.86
C ARG A 12 14.23 28.28 -9.02
N PRO A 13 14.09 28.26 -7.69
CA PRO A 13 14.87 27.36 -6.85
C PRO A 13 14.62 25.92 -7.31
N ARG A 14 15.71 25.16 -7.54
CA ARG A 14 15.64 23.73 -7.87
C ARG A 14 14.85 23.06 -6.75
N ARG A 15 13.68 22.51 -7.09
CA ARG A 15 12.86 21.74 -6.16
C ARG A 15 13.74 20.63 -5.57
N ALA A 16 13.92 20.65 -4.25
CA ALA A 16 14.72 19.65 -3.55
C ALA A 16 14.22 18.24 -3.90
N LEU A 17 15.16 17.32 -4.14
CA LEU A 17 14.81 15.92 -4.36
C LEU A 17 14.18 15.35 -3.07
N PRO A 18 13.21 14.44 -3.20
CA PRO A 18 12.67 13.75 -2.05
C PRO A 18 13.76 12.92 -1.35
N PRO A 19 13.65 12.67 -0.03
CA PRO A 19 14.63 11.86 0.69
C PRO A 19 14.64 10.42 0.16
N LEU A 20 15.77 9.73 0.26
CA LEU A 20 15.86 8.31 -0.16
C LEU A 20 15.13 7.35 0.78
N GLN A 21 14.93 7.78 2.03
CA GLN A 21 14.33 6.98 3.09
C GLN A 21 13.19 7.76 3.75
N LEU A 22 12.15 7.03 4.12
CA LEU A 22 11.07 7.47 4.99
C LEU A 22 11.10 6.58 6.22
N GLU A 23 11.07 7.19 7.39
CA GLU A 23 11.09 6.47 8.66
C GLU A 23 9.93 6.93 9.50
N TRP A 24 9.21 5.97 10.04
CA TRP A 24 8.13 6.18 10.98
C TRP A 24 8.34 5.33 12.23
N THR A 25 7.72 5.79 13.30
CA THR A 25 7.57 5.04 14.54
C THR A 25 6.11 4.63 14.71
N GLY A 26 5.86 3.67 15.59
CA GLY A 26 4.53 3.26 15.97
C GLY A 26 3.70 4.38 16.60
N PRO A 27 2.43 4.10 16.95
CA PRO A 27 1.56 5.04 17.64
C PRO A 27 2.22 5.57 18.92
N GLY A 28 2.40 6.89 19.03
CA GLY A 28 3.02 7.54 20.20
C GLY A 28 4.54 7.73 20.12
N GLY A 29 5.21 7.25 19.07
CA GLY A 29 6.63 7.53 18.87
C GLY A 29 6.90 8.94 18.31
N VAL A 30 8.18 9.28 18.12
CA VAL A 30 8.64 10.63 17.73
C VAL A 30 8.13 11.04 16.34
N ARG A 31 7.91 10.09 15.43
CA ARG A 31 7.44 10.35 14.07
C ARG A 31 6.41 9.29 13.66
N PRO A 32 5.17 9.37 14.20
CA PRO A 32 4.16 8.35 13.92
C PRO A 32 3.82 8.32 12.43
N VAL A 33 3.37 7.15 11.96
CA VAL A 33 2.80 7.04 10.61
C VAL A 33 1.61 8.00 10.50
N PRO A 34 1.52 8.84 9.43
CA PRO A 34 0.39 9.76 9.28
C PRO A 34 -0.94 9.00 9.28
N THR A 35 -1.91 9.46 10.06
CA THR A 35 -3.26 8.90 10.10
C THR A 35 -4.27 9.83 9.44
N ARG A 36 -5.36 9.27 8.92
CA ARG A 36 -6.48 10.04 8.37
C ARG A 36 -7.81 9.42 8.75
N THR A 37 -8.76 10.26 9.13
CA THR A 37 -10.19 9.90 9.20
C THR A 37 -10.80 9.95 7.80
N ILE A 38 -11.40 8.84 7.38
CA ILE A 38 -12.03 8.71 6.06
C ILE A 38 -13.43 9.30 6.08
N ARG A 39 -13.77 10.00 5.00
CA ARG A 39 -15.11 10.55 4.77
C ARG A 39 -15.93 9.60 3.90
N GLY A 40 -17.12 9.23 4.36
CA GLY A 40 -18.11 8.52 3.53
C GLY A 40 -18.73 9.43 2.47
N PHE A 41 -19.34 8.83 1.44
CA PHE A 41 -20.08 9.57 0.40
C PHE A 41 -21.55 9.81 0.77
N HIS A 42 -22.13 8.94 1.59
CA HIS A 42 -23.53 9.00 1.96
C HIS A 42 -23.70 9.64 3.34
N ARG A 43 -24.72 10.49 3.50
CA ARG A 43 -25.37 10.67 4.81
C ARG A 43 -25.92 9.30 5.20
N ALA A 44 -25.58 8.87 6.42
CA ALA A 44 -25.89 7.57 6.98
C ALA A 44 -27.24 7.00 6.46
N ASP A 45 -27.20 5.94 5.65
CA ASP A 45 -28.40 5.30 5.13
C ASP A 45 -29.30 4.92 6.32
N ASN A 46 -30.51 5.47 6.37
CA ASN A 46 -31.37 5.42 7.55
C ASN A 46 -32.03 4.05 7.75
N ARG A 47 -31.62 3.04 6.96
CA ARG A 47 -31.93 1.64 7.25
C ARG A 47 -31.45 1.33 8.65
N SER A 48 -32.42 0.97 9.48
CA SER A 48 -32.25 0.61 10.87
C SER A 48 -31.14 -0.42 10.97
N VAL A 49 -30.36 -0.31 12.04
CA VAL A 49 -29.38 -1.32 12.50
C VAL A 49 -30.09 -2.65 12.87
N GLY A 50 -31.34 -2.85 12.44
CA GLY A 50 -32.26 -3.89 12.90
C GLY A 50 -32.24 -5.19 12.10
N GLU A 51 -31.63 -5.23 10.92
CA GLU A 51 -31.33 -6.47 10.19
C GLU A 51 -29.81 -6.64 10.05
N LEU A 52 -29.10 -6.53 11.16
CA LEU A 52 -27.71 -6.98 11.18
C LEU A 52 -27.70 -8.51 11.10
N ASP A 53 -26.82 -9.03 10.24
CA ASP A 53 -26.40 -10.43 10.22
C ASP A 53 -26.22 -10.95 11.66
N PRO A 54 -26.72 -12.14 12.04
CA PRO A 54 -26.53 -12.72 13.37
C PRO A 54 -25.06 -12.74 13.82
N VAL A 55 -24.10 -12.78 12.89
CA VAL A 55 -22.65 -12.69 13.16
C VAL A 55 -22.26 -11.34 13.80
N LEU A 56 -23.04 -10.29 13.58
CA LEU A 56 -22.80 -8.95 14.12
C LEU A 56 -23.38 -8.73 15.51
N ALA A 57 -24.20 -9.67 16.03
CA ALA A 57 -24.71 -9.61 17.40
C ALA A 57 -23.59 -9.59 18.45
N ASN A 58 -22.44 -10.17 18.12
CA ASN A 58 -21.24 -10.21 18.95
C ASN A 58 -20.08 -9.40 18.37
N TYR A 59 -20.35 -8.41 17.50
CA TYR A 59 -19.28 -7.62 16.90
C TYR A 59 -18.48 -6.88 17.99
N PRO A 60 -17.17 -7.16 18.16
CA PRO A 60 -16.40 -6.77 19.35
C PRO A 60 -15.98 -5.28 19.35
N GLY A 61 -16.67 -4.42 18.61
CA GLY A 61 -16.34 -3.01 18.51
C GLY A 61 -16.76 -2.23 19.76
N CYS A 62 -15.81 -1.58 20.44
CA CYS A 62 -16.10 -0.54 21.43
C CYS A 62 -16.91 0.59 20.76
N GLN A 63 -18.21 0.64 21.04
CA GLN A 63 -19.09 1.69 20.52
C GLN A 63 -18.51 3.07 20.86
N GLY A 64 -18.43 3.95 19.86
CA GLY A 64 -17.93 5.32 20.04
C GLY A 64 -16.40 5.51 20.01
N GLN A 65 -15.60 4.43 19.91
CA GLN A 65 -14.16 4.57 19.63
C GLN A 65 -13.86 4.50 18.12
N PRO A 66 -12.98 5.37 17.59
CA PRO A 66 -12.59 5.35 16.19
C PRO A 66 -12.12 3.96 15.73
N PHE A 67 -12.70 3.47 14.64
CA PHE A 67 -12.29 2.20 14.02
C PHE A 67 -10.95 2.36 13.32
N ASP A 68 -9.94 1.59 13.75
CA ASP A 68 -8.63 1.56 13.11
C ASP A 68 -8.59 0.51 12.00
N PHE A 69 -8.90 0.94 10.78
CA PHE A 69 -8.97 0.06 9.62
C PHE A 69 -7.61 -0.59 9.31
N SER A 70 -6.52 0.17 9.47
CA SER A 70 -5.18 -0.32 9.16
C SER A 70 -4.76 -1.46 10.09
N ASP A 71 -4.99 -1.32 11.39
CA ASP A 71 -4.70 -2.36 12.39
C ASP A 71 -5.58 -3.60 12.20
N GLN A 72 -6.91 -3.41 12.04
CA GLN A 72 -7.84 -4.53 11.88
C GLN A 72 -7.56 -5.33 10.60
N MET A 73 -7.31 -4.65 9.49
CA MET A 73 -6.94 -5.31 8.24
C MET A 73 -5.55 -5.96 8.30
N HIS A 74 -4.59 -5.40 9.05
CA HIS A 74 -3.29 -6.06 9.27
C HIS A 74 -3.46 -7.39 10.00
N ARG A 75 -4.24 -7.43 11.09
CA ARG A 75 -4.55 -8.66 11.84
C ARG A 75 -5.23 -9.71 10.98
N LEU A 76 -6.22 -9.29 10.18
CA LEU A 76 -6.90 -10.19 9.25
C LEU A 76 -5.93 -10.78 8.21
N CYS A 77 -5.11 -9.94 7.57
CA CYS A 77 -4.10 -10.41 6.62
C CYS A 77 -3.08 -11.35 7.28
N ALA A 78 -2.66 -11.07 8.53
CA ALA A 78 -1.76 -11.95 9.28
C ALA A 78 -2.35 -13.35 9.50
N ASP A 79 -3.63 -13.43 9.87
CA ASP A 79 -4.32 -14.73 10.01
C ASP A 79 -4.46 -15.43 8.65
N ILE A 80 -4.87 -14.73 7.59
CA ILE A 80 -4.95 -15.27 6.22
C ILE A 80 -3.63 -15.89 5.78
N VAL A 81 -2.51 -15.16 5.89
CA VAL A 81 -1.21 -15.65 5.42
C VAL A 81 -0.65 -16.76 6.30
N SER A 82 -1.15 -16.95 7.53
CA SER A 82 -0.78 -18.09 8.38
C SER A 82 -1.54 -19.37 8.02
N ARG A 83 -2.76 -19.23 7.48
CA ARG A 83 -3.67 -20.35 7.18
C ARG A 83 -3.63 -20.79 5.72
N CYS A 84 -3.20 -19.92 4.82
CA CYS A 84 -3.13 -20.20 3.38
C CYS A 84 -1.70 -20.53 2.95
N GLU A 85 -1.44 -21.80 2.62
CA GLU A 85 -0.11 -22.29 2.22
C GLU A 85 0.51 -21.49 1.07
N LEU A 86 -0.29 -21.12 0.06
CA LEU A 86 0.16 -20.33 -1.08
C LEU A 86 0.68 -18.93 -0.68
N LEU A 87 0.29 -18.44 0.50
CA LEU A 87 0.65 -17.12 1.02
C LEU A 87 1.60 -17.18 2.23
N HIS A 88 2.04 -18.36 2.67
CA HIS A 88 2.96 -18.52 3.83
C HIS A 88 4.28 -17.75 3.70
N HIS A 89 4.72 -17.47 2.47
CA HIS A 89 5.91 -16.67 2.19
C HIS A 89 5.74 -15.17 2.54
N VAL A 90 4.52 -14.70 2.76
CA VAL A 90 4.20 -13.31 3.04
C VAL A 90 4.47 -12.98 4.50
N ARG A 91 5.36 -12.02 4.74
CA ARG A 91 5.75 -11.55 6.08
C ARG A 91 5.08 -10.23 6.42
N MET A 92 4.01 -10.27 7.19
CA MET A 92 3.18 -9.09 7.49
C MET A 92 3.90 -8.00 8.27
N GLU A 93 4.98 -8.30 8.99
CA GLU A 93 5.83 -7.32 9.67
C GLU A 93 6.62 -6.43 8.70
N ARG A 94 6.70 -6.80 7.41
CA ARG A 94 7.35 -6.04 6.34
C ARG A 94 6.34 -5.34 5.42
N ILE A 95 5.04 -5.36 5.78
CA ILE A 95 3.95 -4.77 5.00
C ILE A 95 3.22 -3.74 5.85
N LEU A 96 3.11 -2.52 5.34
CA LEU A 96 2.28 -1.50 5.97
C LEU A 96 0.91 -1.43 5.29
N ILE A 97 -0.15 -1.67 6.07
CA ILE A 97 -1.53 -1.53 5.62
C ILE A 97 -1.98 -0.08 5.75
N GLY A 98 -2.35 0.54 4.64
CA GLY A 98 -2.81 1.92 4.58
C GLY A 98 -4.20 2.08 3.99
N VAL A 99 -4.68 3.32 4.02
CA VAL A 99 -5.94 3.73 3.43
C VAL A 99 -5.74 4.91 2.48
N THR A 100 -6.55 4.94 1.42
CA THR A 100 -6.71 6.10 0.55
C THR A 100 -8.17 6.48 0.50
N GLN A 101 -8.47 7.77 0.34
CA GLN A 101 -9.85 8.23 0.20
C GLN A 101 -10.27 8.19 -1.26
N ALA A 102 -11.33 7.46 -1.55
CA ALA A 102 -11.99 7.49 -2.84
C ALA A 102 -12.49 8.92 -3.11
N ARG A 103 -12.42 9.35 -4.38
CA ARG A 103 -12.84 10.70 -4.81
C ARG A 103 -14.28 10.75 -5.33
N SER A 104 -14.93 9.60 -5.47
CA SER A 104 -16.30 9.48 -5.94
C SER A 104 -16.94 8.19 -5.42
N SER A 105 -18.27 8.21 -5.31
CA SER A 105 -19.13 7.08 -4.93
C SER A 105 -19.31 6.03 -6.03
N ARG A 106 -18.62 6.16 -7.17
CA ARG A 106 -18.70 5.14 -8.22
C ARG A 106 -18.13 3.83 -7.68
N VAL A 107 -18.92 2.77 -7.87
CA VAL A 107 -18.57 1.39 -7.48
C VAL A 107 -17.34 0.92 -8.25
N HIS A 108 -17.24 1.26 -9.53
CA HIS A 108 -16.07 0.94 -10.35
C HIS A 108 -14.89 1.86 -10.03
N GLY A 109 -13.70 1.27 -9.92
CA GLY A 109 -12.45 1.97 -9.70
C GLY A 109 -11.49 1.17 -8.83
N LEU A 110 -10.45 1.86 -8.37
CA LEU A 110 -9.45 1.28 -7.47
C LEU A 110 -10.09 0.83 -6.15
N GLN A 111 -10.00 -0.46 -5.81
CA GLN A 111 -10.47 -0.99 -4.53
C GLN A 111 -9.33 -1.09 -3.53
N ALA A 112 -8.25 -1.72 -3.94
CA ALA A 112 -7.01 -1.78 -3.20
C ALA A 112 -5.83 -1.70 -4.18
N ARG A 113 -4.62 -1.60 -3.63
CA ARG A 113 -3.38 -1.79 -4.39
C ARG A 113 -2.25 -2.21 -3.47
N ILE A 114 -1.40 -3.08 -3.96
CA ILE A 114 -0.08 -3.35 -3.42
C ILE A 114 0.97 -2.48 -4.13
N THR A 115 1.87 -1.87 -3.36
CA THR A 115 2.99 -1.07 -3.88
C THR A 115 4.31 -1.77 -3.52
N PRO A 116 5.10 -2.23 -4.49
CA PRO A 116 6.43 -2.77 -4.24
C PRO A 116 7.40 -1.65 -3.84
N LEU A 117 8.30 -1.93 -2.89
CA LEU A 117 9.35 -1.01 -2.46
C LEU A 117 10.76 -1.42 -2.95
N ARG A 118 10.80 -2.30 -3.95
CA ARG A 118 12.01 -2.66 -4.71
C ARG A 118 11.79 -2.57 -6.22
N MET A 119 12.92 -2.61 -6.92
CA MET A 119 12.99 -2.78 -8.37
C MET A 119 12.66 -4.23 -8.73
N PRO A 120 12.45 -4.51 -10.03
CA PRO A 120 12.27 -5.88 -10.50
C PRO A 120 13.35 -6.83 -9.97
N GLY A 121 12.94 -7.99 -9.45
CA GLY A 121 13.84 -8.98 -8.82
C GLY A 121 14.45 -8.55 -7.49
N GLY A 122 13.75 -7.72 -6.70
CA GLY A 122 14.20 -7.30 -5.37
C GLY A 122 15.33 -6.26 -5.35
N GLY A 123 15.76 -5.76 -6.51
CA GLY A 123 16.87 -4.81 -6.61
C GLY A 123 16.61 -3.49 -5.88
N VAL A 124 17.62 -2.93 -5.23
CA VAL A 124 17.50 -1.60 -4.57
C VAL A 124 17.53 -0.48 -5.61
N THR A 125 18.28 -0.67 -6.70
CA THR A 125 18.48 0.34 -7.72
C THR A 125 18.22 -0.20 -9.13
N ARG A 126 17.88 0.71 -10.06
CA ARG A 126 17.68 0.37 -11.47
C ARG A 126 18.16 1.52 -12.35
N ARG A 127 18.89 1.20 -13.41
CA ARG A 127 19.28 2.17 -14.43
C ARG A 127 18.14 2.37 -15.43
N LYS A 128 17.76 3.62 -15.67
CA LYS A 128 16.75 4.01 -16.67
C LYS A 128 17.23 5.27 -17.38
N ARG A 129 17.35 5.21 -18.72
CA ARG A 129 17.80 6.34 -19.56
C ARG A 129 19.07 7.01 -19.02
N GLY A 130 20.10 6.20 -18.76
CA GLY A 130 21.41 6.66 -18.27
C GLY A 130 21.49 6.96 -16.77
N HIS A 131 20.37 7.17 -16.07
CA HIS A 131 20.33 7.55 -14.66
C HIS A 131 20.04 6.34 -13.76
N LEU A 132 20.66 6.32 -12.58
CA LEU A 132 20.39 5.33 -11.54
C LEU A 132 19.23 5.83 -10.67
N TYR A 133 18.26 4.98 -10.41
CA TYR A 133 17.13 5.29 -9.55
C TYR A 133 17.01 4.28 -8.42
N GLN A 134 16.35 4.69 -7.35
CA GLN A 134 15.92 3.86 -6.24
C GLN A 134 14.46 4.20 -5.88
N VAL A 135 13.67 3.20 -5.49
CA VAL A 135 12.37 3.45 -4.84
C VAL A 135 12.63 3.89 -3.40
N GLN A 136 11.96 4.94 -2.92
CA GLN A 136 12.08 5.36 -1.52
C GLN A 136 11.91 4.16 -0.58
N ARG A 137 12.91 3.95 0.29
CA ARG A 137 12.85 2.88 1.29
C ARG A 137 12.05 3.37 2.47
N CYS A 138 11.15 2.55 2.97
CA CYS A 138 10.26 2.90 4.06
C CYS A 138 10.60 2.03 5.27
N TRP A 139 10.59 2.62 6.47
CA TRP A 139 10.86 1.92 7.73
C TRP A 139 9.75 2.22 8.74
N LEU A 140 9.40 1.22 9.54
CA LEU A 140 8.53 1.34 10.71
C LEU A 140 9.22 0.68 11.89
N ASP A 141 9.48 1.44 12.96
CA ASP A 141 10.10 0.95 14.20
C ASP A 141 11.39 0.14 13.94
N GLY A 142 12.26 0.66 13.06
CA GLY A 142 13.52 0.01 12.68
C GLY A 142 13.37 -1.21 11.74
N THR A 143 12.15 -1.60 11.39
CA THR A 143 11.88 -2.64 10.40
C THR A 143 11.68 -2.04 9.02
N GLU A 144 12.47 -2.50 8.04
CA GLU A 144 12.29 -2.07 6.66
C GLU A 144 11.01 -2.67 6.07
N LEU A 145 10.18 -1.84 5.48
CA LEU A 145 9.00 -2.25 4.74
C LEU A 145 9.39 -2.62 3.30
N LEU A 146 8.81 -3.70 2.79
CA LEU A 146 8.98 -4.17 1.41
C LEU A 146 7.75 -3.89 0.55
N TYR A 147 6.58 -3.76 1.18
CA TYR A 147 5.33 -3.48 0.48
C TYR A 147 4.46 -2.49 1.25
N LEU A 148 3.69 -1.70 0.50
CA LEU A 148 2.59 -0.89 1.05
C LEU A 148 1.29 -1.36 0.42
N MET A 149 0.37 -1.87 1.22
CA MET A 149 -0.94 -2.33 0.76
C MET A 149 -1.99 -1.32 1.17
N SER A 150 -2.63 -0.66 0.21
CA SER A 150 -3.55 0.45 0.47
C SER A 150 -4.96 0.12 0.01
N PHE A 151 -5.94 0.28 0.90
CA PHE A 151 -7.35 0.11 0.60
C PHE A 151 -8.03 1.45 0.32
N CYS A 152 -8.89 1.51 -0.69
CA CYS A 152 -9.59 2.73 -1.11
C CYS A 152 -10.96 2.82 -0.44
N LEU A 153 -11.08 3.62 0.61
CA LEU A 153 -12.31 3.77 1.37
C LEU A 153 -13.08 5.04 0.96
N PRO A 154 -14.42 5.03 1.01
CA PRO A 154 -15.28 3.92 1.45
C PRO A 154 -15.47 2.79 0.43
N ARG A 155 -15.07 2.99 -0.84
CA ARG A 155 -15.37 2.10 -1.98
C ARG A 155 -15.12 0.60 -1.70
N PHE A 156 -13.94 0.24 -1.18
CA PHE A 156 -13.61 -1.14 -0.83
C PHE A 156 -14.60 -1.74 0.17
N GLN A 157 -14.96 -0.96 1.20
CA GLN A 157 -15.84 -1.37 2.28
C GLN A 157 -17.31 -1.45 1.84
N ASP A 158 -17.67 -0.83 0.72
CA ASP A 158 -19.02 -0.89 0.16
C ASP A 158 -19.18 -1.98 -0.92
N GLN A 159 -18.13 -2.77 -1.19
CA GLN A 159 -18.27 -4.02 -1.95
C GLN A 159 -19.10 -5.05 -1.18
N SER A 160 -19.54 -6.12 -1.84
CA SER A 160 -20.10 -7.27 -1.13
C SER A 160 -19.06 -7.96 -0.24
N PHE A 161 -19.52 -8.74 0.74
CA PHE A 161 -18.63 -9.47 1.66
C PHE A 161 -17.63 -10.37 0.92
N ASP A 162 -18.11 -11.14 -0.06
CA ASP A 162 -17.28 -12.05 -0.85
C ASP A 162 -16.26 -11.28 -1.72
N GLU A 163 -16.68 -10.18 -2.36
CA GLU A 163 -15.78 -9.35 -3.17
C GLU A 163 -14.67 -8.69 -2.34
N LYS A 164 -14.94 -8.33 -1.08
CA LYS A 164 -13.89 -7.83 -0.16
C LYS A 164 -12.80 -8.87 0.05
N PHE A 165 -13.18 -10.12 0.31
CA PHE A 165 -12.22 -11.22 0.46
C PHE A 165 -11.46 -11.48 -0.84
N VAL A 166 -12.16 -11.58 -1.98
CA VAL A 166 -11.50 -11.72 -3.29
C VAL A 166 -10.47 -10.62 -3.50
N THR A 167 -10.80 -9.37 -3.17
CA THR A 167 -9.87 -8.23 -3.27
C THR A 167 -8.65 -8.41 -2.35
N ILE A 168 -8.85 -8.81 -1.08
CA ILE A 168 -7.74 -9.02 -0.13
C ILE A 168 -6.79 -10.10 -0.65
N PHE A 169 -7.32 -11.25 -1.06
CA PHE A 169 -6.52 -12.34 -1.64
C PHE A 169 -5.82 -11.90 -2.92
N HIS A 170 -6.48 -11.13 -3.79
CA HIS A 170 -5.91 -10.61 -5.02
C HIS A 170 -4.62 -9.81 -4.74
N GLU A 171 -4.69 -8.87 -3.79
CA GLU A 171 -3.57 -8.01 -3.44
C GLU A 171 -2.44 -8.77 -2.73
N LEU A 172 -2.76 -9.72 -1.85
CA LEU A 172 -1.77 -10.58 -1.21
C LEU A 172 -1.07 -11.48 -2.24
N TYR A 173 -1.81 -12.03 -3.19
CA TYR A 173 -1.26 -12.91 -4.22
C TYR A 173 -0.34 -12.18 -5.21
N HIS A 174 -0.48 -10.86 -5.36
CA HIS A 174 0.48 -10.05 -6.11
C HIS A 174 1.87 -9.97 -5.47
N ILE A 175 2.03 -10.35 -4.21
CA ILE A 175 3.35 -10.42 -3.57
C ILE A 175 4.17 -11.54 -4.22
N ALA A 176 5.43 -11.24 -4.54
CA ALA A 176 6.33 -12.21 -5.15
C ALA A 176 6.61 -13.38 -4.18
N PRO A 177 6.67 -14.64 -4.67
CA PRO A 177 7.05 -15.80 -3.86
C PRO A 177 8.37 -15.66 -3.10
N SER A 178 9.34 -14.93 -3.68
CA SER A 178 10.64 -14.63 -3.07
C SER A 178 10.55 -13.65 -1.90
N PHE A 179 9.43 -12.95 -1.75
CA PHE A 179 9.21 -11.87 -0.78
C PHE A 179 10.36 -10.86 -0.76
N ASP A 180 10.81 -10.45 -1.94
CA ASP A 180 11.99 -9.60 -2.12
C ASP A 180 11.64 -8.12 -2.31
N GLY A 181 10.36 -7.74 -2.23
CA GLY A 181 9.88 -6.38 -2.47
C GLY A 181 9.48 -6.09 -3.92
N ASP A 182 9.58 -7.06 -4.84
CA ASP A 182 8.96 -7.02 -6.18
C ASP A 182 7.56 -7.67 -6.16
N LEU A 183 6.80 -7.47 -7.24
CA LEU A 183 5.53 -8.14 -7.45
C LEU A 183 5.72 -9.49 -8.15
N ARG A 184 4.80 -10.41 -7.90
CA ARG A 184 4.68 -11.68 -8.64
C ARG A 184 4.60 -11.38 -10.13
N ARG A 185 5.44 -12.07 -10.90
CA ARG A 185 5.44 -12.02 -12.36
C ARG A 185 4.95 -13.35 -12.91
N HIS A 186 4.03 -13.30 -13.86
CA HIS A 186 3.63 -14.47 -14.63
C HIS A 186 4.42 -14.47 -15.95
N GLU A 187 4.93 -15.63 -16.37
CA GLU A 187 5.68 -15.76 -17.62
C GLU A 187 4.79 -15.35 -18.81
N GLY A 188 5.22 -14.35 -19.60
CA GLY A 188 4.51 -13.83 -20.77
C GLY A 188 4.56 -12.30 -20.94
N ARG A 189 4.00 -11.79 -22.06
CA ARG A 189 3.94 -10.33 -22.37
C ARG A 189 3.14 -9.51 -21.35
N CYS A 190 2.25 -10.13 -20.57
CA CYS A 190 1.54 -9.53 -19.44
C CYS A 190 2.23 -9.94 -18.14
N THR A 191 3.26 -9.22 -17.75
CA THR A 191 4.17 -9.61 -16.66
C THR A 191 3.57 -9.55 -15.26
N ILE A 192 2.29 -9.18 -15.08
CA ILE A 192 1.63 -9.03 -13.75
C ILE A 192 0.28 -9.76 -13.69
N HIS A 193 -0.34 -10.08 -14.83
CA HIS A 193 -1.61 -10.81 -14.88
C HIS A 193 -1.50 -12.02 -15.80
N THR A 194 -1.96 -13.18 -15.32
CA THR A 194 -2.07 -14.41 -16.11
C THR A 194 -2.91 -14.20 -17.39
N ARG A 195 -2.69 -15.02 -18.41
CA ARG A 195 -3.40 -14.97 -19.72
C ARG A 195 -4.93 -15.06 -19.64
N SER A 196 -5.51 -15.42 -18.48
CA SER A 196 -6.95 -15.41 -18.23
C SER A 196 -7.24 -14.70 -16.89
N GLN A 197 -7.76 -13.47 -16.98
CA GLN A 197 -8.29 -12.72 -15.84
C GLN A 197 -9.35 -13.55 -15.09
N LYS A 198 -10.20 -14.28 -15.83
CA LYS A 198 -11.23 -15.15 -15.25
C LYS A 198 -10.67 -16.29 -14.40
N GLY A 199 -9.54 -16.88 -14.79
CA GLY A 199 -8.89 -17.95 -14.02
C GLY A 199 -8.28 -17.41 -12.72
N TYR A 200 -7.70 -16.22 -12.79
CA TYR A 200 -7.16 -15.52 -11.62
C TYR A 200 -8.27 -15.17 -10.63
N ASP A 201 -9.35 -14.54 -11.11
CA ASP A 201 -10.49 -14.16 -10.26
C ASP A 201 -11.14 -15.38 -9.61
N ARG A 202 -11.24 -16.50 -10.33
CA ARG A 202 -11.74 -17.78 -9.79
C ARG A 202 -10.85 -18.30 -8.67
N LEU A 203 -9.52 -18.33 -8.86
CA LEU A 203 -8.59 -18.78 -7.84
C LEU A 203 -8.70 -17.93 -6.56
N MET A 204 -8.80 -16.61 -6.69
CA MET A 204 -8.95 -15.74 -5.51
C MET A 204 -10.26 -16.02 -4.76
N ALA A 205 -11.34 -16.29 -5.48
CA ALA A 205 -12.62 -16.68 -4.88
C ALA A 205 -12.55 -18.06 -4.21
N GLU A 206 -11.82 -19.03 -4.77
CA GLU A 206 -11.59 -20.34 -4.17
C GLU A 206 -10.80 -20.22 -2.87
N LEU A 207 -9.68 -19.50 -2.86
CA LEU A 207 -8.87 -19.28 -1.66
C LEU A 207 -9.64 -18.54 -0.56
N ALA A 208 -10.46 -17.55 -0.93
CA ALA A 208 -11.34 -16.85 0.00
C ALA A 208 -12.35 -17.79 0.66
N ARG A 209 -13.00 -18.66 -0.13
CA ARG A 209 -13.95 -19.65 0.39
C ARG A 209 -13.28 -20.68 1.29
N GLU A 210 -12.10 -21.15 0.91
CA GLU A 210 -11.31 -22.10 1.70
C GLU A 210 -10.93 -21.52 3.06
N TYR A 211 -10.42 -20.28 3.08
CA TYR A 211 -10.13 -19.55 4.32
C TYR A 211 -11.37 -19.46 5.23
N LEU A 212 -12.51 -19.05 4.69
CA LEU A 212 -13.76 -18.95 5.46
C LEU A 212 -14.28 -20.32 5.94
N ALA A 213 -14.13 -21.37 5.12
CA ALA A 213 -14.50 -22.74 5.49
C ALA A 213 -13.63 -23.29 6.64
N GLY A 214 -12.40 -22.80 6.77
CA GLY A 214 -11.49 -23.06 7.89
C GLY A 214 -11.92 -22.43 9.23
N ARG A 215 -13.08 -21.77 9.29
CA ARG A 215 -13.68 -21.15 10.49
C ARG A 215 -12.69 -20.24 11.25
N PRO A 216 -12.15 -19.20 10.60
CA PRO A 216 -11.31 -18.22 11.27
C PRO A 216 -12.13 -17.47 12.31
N ASP A 217 -11.47 -16.86 13.29
CA ASP A 217 -12.15 -16.07 14.32
C ASP A 217 -12.98 -14.95 13.66
N PRO A 218 -14.32 -14.93 13.83
CA PRO A 218 -15.17 -13.89 13.29
C PRO A 218 -14.76 -12.47 13.68
N ALA A 219 -14.12 -12.29 14.84
CA ALA A 219 -13.63 -10.98 15.28
C ALA A 219 -12.63 -10.35 14.28
N LEU A 220 -11.90 -11.16 13.52
CA LEU A 220 -10.92 -10.69 12.54
C LEU A 220 -11.54 -10.11 11.26
N PHE A 221 -12.76 -10.52 10.91
CA PHE A 221 -13.36 -10.14 9.62
C PHE A 221 -14.79 -9.61 9.72
N ALA A 222 -15.43 -9.61 10.89
CA ALA A 222 -16.80 -9.17 11.04
C ALA A 222 -17.01 -7.71 10.57
N PHE A 223 -15.99 -6.85 10.67
CA PHE A 223 -16.04 -5.48 10.13
C PHE A 223 -16.26 -5.45 8.61
N LEU A 224 -15.85 -6.49 7.87
CA LEU A 224 -16.10 -6.62 6.43
C LEU A 224 -17.56 -6.95 6.11
N ARG A 225 -18.38 -7.38 7.08
CA ARG A 225 -19.83 -7.57 6.87
C ARG A 225 -20.60 -6.26 6.87
N LEU A 226 -20.02 -5.20 7.43
CA LEU A 226 -20.63 -3.87 7.48
C LEU A 226 -20.36 -3.10 6.17
N SER A 227 -21.31 -2.26 5.75
CA SER A 227 -21.00 -1.17 4.83
C SER A 227 -20.15 -0.10 5.53
N PHE A 228 -19.53 0.81 4.76
CA PHE A 228 -18.76 1.88 5.38
C PHE A 228 -19.63 2.78 6.26
N ALA A 229 -20.87 3.07 5.84
CA ALA A 229 -21.80 3.88 6.61
C ALA A 229 -22.17 3.24 7.95
N GLN A 230 -22.39 1.91 7.96
CA GLN A 230 -22.64 1.15 9.20
C GLN A 230 -21.42 1.14 10.10
N LEU A 231 -20.24 0.87 9.55
CA LEU A 231 -18.97 0.87 10.29
C LEU A 231 -18.70 2.24 10.94
N GLN A 232 -18.90 3.32 10.19
CA GLN A 232 -18.76 4.68 10.69
C GLN A 232 -19.80 5.01 11.76
N ARG A 233 -21.06 4.57 11.61
CA ARG A 233 -22.11 4.77 12.63
C ARG A 233 -21.77 4.04 13.93
N TRP A 234 -21.27 2.82 13.86
CA TRP A 234 -20.92 2.01 15.03
C TRP A 234 -19.75 2.59 15.83
N HIS A 235 -18.72 3.05 15.13
CA HIS A 235 -17.47 3.51 15.73
C HIS A 235 -17.33 5.05 15.83
N GLY A 236 -18.32 5.79 15.35
CA GLY A 236 -18.28 7.25 15.20
C GLY A 236 -17.38 7.75 14.06
N SER A 237 -16.22 7.11 13.85
CA SER A 237 -15.31 7.42 12.75
C SER A 237 -14.48 6.21 12.31
N VAL A 238 -14.02 6.22 11.05
CA VAL A 238 -13.11 5.23 10.49
C VAL A 238 -11.79 5.93 10.17
N ARG A 239 -10.68 5.43 10.72
CA ARG A 239 -9.33 5.95 10.49
C ARG A 239 -8.41 4.86 9.94
N GLY A 240 -7.29 5.30 9.36
CA GLY A 240 -6.19 4.40 8.99
C GLY A 240 -4.94 5.18 8.60
N TYR A 241 -3.86 4.46 8.31
CA TYR A 241 -2.61 5.06 7.89
C TYR A 241 -2.71 5.67 6.48
N ALA A 242 -2.45 6.97 6.38
CA ALA A 242 -2.39 7.73 5.14
C ALA A 242 -0.94 7.79 4.63
N ILE A 243 -0.48 6.66 4.08
CA ILE A 243 0.91 6.48 3.66
C ILE A 243 1.18 7.32 2.40
N PRO A 244 2.20 8.19 2.37
CA PRO A 244 2.56 8.90 1.15
C PRO A 244 3.03 7.90 0.08
N ALA A 245 2.67 8.16 -1.18
CA ALA A 245 3.13 7.33 -2.28
C ALA A 245 4.67 7.38 -2.37
N PRO A 246 5.37 6.22 -2.29
CA PRO A 246 6.82 6.16 -2.37
C PRO A 246 7.27 6.63 -3.76
N LYS A 247 8.31 7.46 -3.79
CA LYS A 247 8.82 8.07 -5.01
C LYS A 247 9.97 7.26 -5.60
N LEU A 248 10.10 7.32 -6.91
CA LEU A 248 11.32 6.92 -7.61
C LEU A 248 12.31 8.09 -7.54
N VAL A 249 13.39 7.94 -6.79
CA VAL A 249 14.38 8.99 -6.54
C VAL A 249 15.62 8.73 -7.40
N PRO A 250 16.08 9.72 -8.19
CA PRO A 250 17.35 9.61 -8.90
C PRO A 250 18.51 9.63 -7.90
N LEU A 251 19.44 8.70 -8.05
CA LEU A 251 20.70 8.69 -7.31
C LEU A 251 21.74 9.56 -8.04
N PRO A 252 22.63 10.24 -7.31
CA PRO A 252 23.77 10.91 -7.93
C PRO A 252 24.57 9.91 -8.76
N THR A 253 24.81 10.22 -10.03
CA THR A 253 25.78 9.46 -10.81
C THR A 253 27.14 9.61 -10.12
N PRO A 254 27.86 8.52 -9.81
CA PRO A 254 29.23 8.65 -9.34
C PRO A 254 30.00 9.49 -10.37
N LEU A 255 30.63 10.58 -9.93
CA LEU A 255 31.62 11.26 -10.77
C LEU A 255 32.62 10.20 -11.20
N ALA A 256 32.85 10.08 -12.50
CA ALA A 256 33.87 9.18 -13.03
C ALA A 256 35.18 9.51 -12.30
N ARG A 257 35.66 8.59 -11.44
CA ARG A 257 37.01 8.70 -10.91
C ARG A 257 37.94 8.42 -12.09
N GLY A 258 38.68 9.43 -12.51
CA GLY A 258 39.85 9.28 -13.37
C GLY A 258 39.69 9.85 -14.76
N ALA A 259 40.12 11.10 -14.94
CA ALA A 259 40.84 11.50 -16.14
C ALA A 259 42.17 12.14 -15.70
N SER A 260 43.18 11.27 -15.57
CA SER A 260 44.60 11.52 -15.86
C SER A 260 45.25 12.76 -15.23
N ILE A 261 45.91 12.58 -14.07
CA ILE A 261 47.18 13.29 -13.84
C ILE A 261 48.15 12.68 -14.85
N ARG A 262 48.49 13.42 -15.89
CA ARG A 262 49.48 13.02 -16.88
C ARG A 262 50.83 12.88 -16.19
N ASP A 263 51.53 11.81 -16.54
CA ASP A 263 52.94 11.61 -16.27
C ASP A 263 53.72 12.88 -16.60
N ALA A 264 54.35 13.46 -15.58
CA ALA A 264 55.45 14.37 -15.76
C ALA A 264 56.74 13.55 -15.58
N SER A 265 57.19 12.93 -16.68
CA SER A 265 58.62 12.63 -16.85
C SER A 265 59.24 13.75 -17.68
N PRO A 266 60.37 14.34 -17.24
CA PRO A 266 61.07 15.35 -18.01
C PRO A 266 61.84 14.70 -19.17
N ALA A 267 61.78 15.34 -20.33
CA ALA A 267 62.64 15.05 -21.46
C ALA A 267 64.07 15.53 -21.18
N TRP A 268 65.03 14.72 -21.62
CA TRP A 268 66.15 15.22 -22.42
C TRP A 268 65.75 15.08 -23.88
#